data_AF-A0A2K3K718-F1
#
_entry.id   AF-A0A2K3K718-F1
#
_cell.length_a   1.000
_cell.length_b   1.000
_cell.length_c   1.000
_cell.angle_alpha   90.00
_cell.angle_beta   90.00
_cell.angle_gamma   90.00
#
_symmetry.space_group_name_H-M   'P 1'
#
loop_
_entity.id
_entity.type
_entity.pdbx_description
1 polymer ?
#
loop_
_entity_poly.entity_id
_entity_poly.type
_entity_poly.pdbx_seq_one_letter_code
_entity_poly.pdbx_strand_id
1 'polypeptide(L)'
;MNPVLHGRSKHIDVRFYFLRDLTKDGVVKLIHCSTQDQIADIMTKALKLESFCSLGECLLGSHSLQAKLALVARASGLALTLGQ
;
A
#
# COMPACT_ATOMS: atom_id res chain seq x y z
N MET A 1 -8.13 2.37 -39.18
CA MET A 1 -7.64 2.38 -37.78
C MET A 1 -7.80 3.80 -37.22
N ASN A 2 -8.41 3.97 -36.05
CA ASN A 2 -8.75 5.28 -35.48
C ASN A 2 -7.49 5.97 -34.88
N PRO A 3 -7.00 7.10 -35.44
CA PRO A 3 -5.78 7.78 -34.99
C PRO A 3 -5.88 8.30 -33.54
N VAL A 4 -7.09 8.62 -33.09
CA VAL A 4 -7.35 9.22 -31.77
C VAL A 4 -7.13 8.22 -30.63
N LEU A 5 -7.38 6.92 -30.88
CA LEU A 5 -7.16 5.86 -29.89
C LEU A 5 -5.68 5.44 -29.83
N HIS A 6 -4.96 5.55 -30.96
CA HIS A 6 -3.59 5.05 -31.08
C HIS A 6 -2.58 5.82 -30.20
N GLY A 7 -2.77 7.13 -30.01
CA GLY A 7 -1.91 7.94 -29.12
C GLY A 7 -2.05 7.57 -27.64
N ARG A 8 -3.29 7.23 -27.20
CA ARG A 8 -3.55 6.79 -25.82
C ARG A 8 -3.03 5.38 -25.58
N SER A 9 -3.09 4.45 -26.52
CA SER A 9 -2.49 3.13 -26.31
C SER A 9 -0.95 3.19 -26.30
N LYS A 10 -0.34 4.05 -27.12
CA LYS A 10 1.12 4.14 -27.24
C LYS A 10 1.84 4.43 -25.92
N HIS A 11 1.31 5.33 -25.06
CA HIS A 11 1.96 5.62 -23.78
C HIS A 11 1.89 4.44 -22.80
N ILE A 12 0.84 3.62 -22.90
CA ILE A 12 0.67 2.40 -22.11
C ILE A 12 1.67 1.36 -22.59
N ASP A 13 1.74 1.13 -23.91
CA ASP A 13 2.63 0.14 -24.51
C ASP A 13 4.09 0.41 -24.15
N VAL A 14 4.56 1.65 -24.33
CA VAL A 14 5.95 2.03 -24.02
C VAL A 14 6.29 1.79 -22.54
N ARG A 15 5.41 2.21 -21.62
CA ARG A 15 5.64 2.02 -20.17
C ARG A 15 5.59 0.55 -19.78
N PHE A 16 4.70 -0.23 -20.38
CA PHE A 16 4.59 -1.66 -20.13
C PHE A 16 5.87 -2.40 -20.51
N TYR A 17 6.38 -2.18 -21.73
CA TYR A 17 7.61 -2.83 -22.18
C TYR A 17 8.81 -2.44 -21.32
N PHE A 18 8.95 -1.15 -21.00
CA PHE A 18 10.00 -0.66 -20.10
C PHE A 18 9.97 -1.33 -18.72
N LEU A 19 8.79 -1.37 -18.07
CA LEU A 19 8.66 -1.96 -16.74
C LEU A 19 8.87 -3.48 -16.75
N ARG A 20 8.44 -4.15 -17.82
CA ARG A 20 8.62 -5.59 -18.01
C ARG A 20 10.10 -5.95 -18.11
N ASP A 21 10.88 -5.17 -18.86
CA ASP A 21 12.30 -5.44 -19.04
C ASP A 21 13.08 -5.19 -17.74
N LEU A 22 12.80 -4.11 -17.01
CA LEU A 22 13.35 -3.88 -15.66
C LEU A 22 13.01 -5.00 -14.66
N THR A 23 11.82 -5.59 -14.78
CA THR A 23 11.41 -6.71 -13.92
C THR A 23 12.15 -8.00 -14.30
N LYS A 24 12.32 -8.26 -15.60
CA LYS A 24 13.08 -9.43 -16.10
C LYS A 24 14.56 -9.35 -15.71
N ASP A 25 15.14 -8.16 -15.78
CA ASP A 25 16.53 -7.90 -15.40
C ASP A 25 16.73 -7.88 -13.88
N GLY A 26 15.65 -8.03 -13.09
CA GLY A 26 15.68 -8.06 -11.64
C GLY A 26 15.94 -6.70 -10.97
N VAL A 27 15.93 -5.61 -11.74
CA VAL A 27 16.15 -4.25 -11.24
C VAL A 27 14.97 -3.78 -10.37
N VAL A 28 13.75 -4.21 -10.72
CA VAL A 28 12.53 -3.85 -9.98
C VAL A 28 11.69 -5.11 -9.72
N LYS A 29 11.09 -5.20 -8.53
CA LYS A 29 10.08 -6.21 -8.21
C LYS A 29 8.70 -5.60 -8.17
N LEU A 30 7.80 -6.11 -8.98
CA LEU A 30 6.39 -5.71 -8.94
C LEU A 30 5.66 -6.49 -7.84
N ILE A 31 5.06 -5.76 -6.90
CA ILE A 31 4.27 -6.34 -5.79
C ILE A 31 2.88 -5.71 -5.84
N HIS A 32 1.84 -6.53 -5.72
CA HIS A 32 0.49 -6.03 -5.60
C HIS A 32 0.28 -5.31 -4.27
N CYS A 33 -0.28 -4.11 -4.32
CA CYS A 33 -0.71 -3.33 -3.17
C CYS A 33 -2.23 -3.20 -3.22
N SER A 34 -2.90 -3.44 -2.09
CA SER A 34 -4.34 -3.22 -2.00
C SER A 34 -4.63 -1.72 -2.06
N THR A 35 -5.83 -1.33 -2.51
CA THR A 35 -6.24 0.09 -2.56
C THR A 35 -6.23 0.74 -1.18
N GLN A 36 -6.49 -0.03 -0.11
CA GLN A 36 -6.51 0.50 1.26
C GLN A 36 -5.10 0.78 1.80
N ASP A 37 -4.07 0.22 1.16
CA ASP A 37 -2.67 0.38 1.56
C ASP A 37 -1.89 1.27 0.56
N GLN A 38 -2.54 1.74 -0.51
CA GLN A 38 -1.90 2.48 -1.58
C GLN A 38 -1.71 3.96 -1.20
N ILE A 39 -0.70 4.23 -0.36
CA ILE A 39 -0.39 5.58 0.19
C ILE A 39 -0.23 6.66 -0.90
N ALA A 40 0.25 6.28 -2.10
CA ALA A 40 0.38 7.20 -3.23
C ALA A 40 -0.96 7.84 -3.67
N ASP A 41 -2.10 7.26 -3.30
CA ASP A 41 -3.42 7.79 -3.61
C ASP A 41 -3.68 9.14 -2.95
N ILE A 42 -3.06 9.42 -1.79
CA ILE A 42 -3.14 10.72 -1.11
C ILE A 42 -2.70 11.87 -2.04
N MET A 43 -1.69 11.64 -2.86
CA MET A 43 -1.09 12.67 -3.72
C MET A 43 -1.68 12.70 -5.14
N THR A 44 -2.35 11.62 -5.56
CA THR A 44 -2.75 11.42 -6.96
C THR A 44 -4.25 11.42 -7.19
N LYS A 45 -5.06 11.30 -6.13
CA LYS A 45 -6.52 11.20 -6.21
C LYS A 45 -7.20 12.16 -5.24
N ALA A 46 -8.42 12.57 -5.60
CA ALA A 46 -9.34 13.18 -4.63
C ALA A 46 -9.98 12.06 -3.81
N LEU A 47 -9.59 11.92 -2.54
CA LEU A 47 -10.07 10.88 -1.63
C LEU A 47 -11.20 11.39 -0.73
N LYS A 48 -12.04 10.46 -0.26
CA LYS A 48 -12.96 10.73 0.85
C LYS A 48 -12.14 10.93 2.13
N LEU A 49 -12.68 11.73 3.06
CA LEU A 49 -12.00 12.09 4.31
C LEU A 49 -11.51 10.86 5.07
N GLU A 50 -12.34 9.82 5.21
CA GLU A 50 -12.00 8.58 5.90
C GLU A 50 -10.77 7.88 5.29
N SER A 51 -10.75 7.70 3.96
CA SER A 51 -9.62 7.07 3.26
C SER A 51 -8.36 7.95 3.33
N PHE A 52 -8.51 9.28 3.26
CA PHE A 52 -7.40 10.22 3.41
C PHE A 52 -6.78 10.14 4.80
N CYS A 53 -7.60 10.11 5.87
CA CYS A 53 -7.13 9.98 7.24
C CYS A 53 -6.43 8.64 7.46
N SER A 54 -7.05 7.53 7.06
CA SER A 54 -6.48 6.18 7.21
C SER A 54 -5.12 6.04 6.50
N LEU A 55 -5.03 6.43 5.23
CA LEU A 55 -3.77 6.40 4.49
C LEU A 55 -2.74 7.41 5.06
N GLY A 56 -3.21 8.55 5.57
CA GLY A 56 -2.37 9.57 6.20
C GLY A 56 -1.72 9.08 7.50
N GLU A 57 -2.44 8.33 8.32
CA GLU A 57 -1.88 7.67 9.51
C GLU A 57 -0.77 6.68 9.14
N CYS A 58 -0.97 5.93 8.04
CA CYS A 58 0.03 5.02 7.49
C CYS A 58 1.28 5.78 6.99
N LEU A 59 1.09 6.91 6.29
CA LEU A 59 2.19 7.73 5.76
C LEU A 59 3.04 8.37 6.85
N LEU A 60 2.41 8.85 7.93
CA LEU A 60 3.08 9.54 9.03
C LEU A 60 3.81 8.59 10.00
N GLY A 61 3.77 7.27 9.75
CA GLY A 61 4.46 6.29 10.59
C GLY A 61 3.93 6.22 12.01
N SER A 62 2.65 6.59 12.22
CA SER A 62 1.99 6.54 13.53
C SER A 62 1.74 5.08 13.92
N HIS A 63 2.79 4.44 14.45
CA HIS A 63 2.70 3.17 15.12
C HIS A 63 2.07 3.36 16.51
N SER A 64 0.82 3.82 16.59
CA SER A 64 0.18 4.14 17.88
C SER A 64 -1.25 3.63 17.94
N LEU A 65 -1.40 2.33 18.24
CA LEU A 65 -2.33 1.78 19.26
C LEU A 65 -2.28 0.24 19.28
N GLN A 66 -2.15 -0.43 18.13
CA GLN A 66 -2.11 -1.91 18.08
C GLN A 66 -0.77 -2.50 18.56
N ALA A 67 0.36 -1.83 18.29
CA ALA A 67 1.67 -2.32 18.75
C ALA A 67 1.90 -2.14 20.25
N LYS A 68 1.28 -1.12 20.88
CA LYS A 68 1.28 -0.99 22.33
C LYS A 68 0.45 -2.08 22.99
N LEU A 69 -0.68 -2.49 22.39
CA LEU A 69 -1.50 -3.57 22.92
C LEU A 69 -0.73 -4.91 22.90
N ALA A 70 -0.01 -5.21 21.82
CA ALA A 70 0.82 -6.42 21.73
C ALA A 70 2.02 -6.40 22.71
N LEU A 71 2.65 -5.25 22.96
CA LEU A 71 3.75 -5.12 23.92
C LEU A 71 3.25 -5.16 25.37
N VAL A 72 2.13 -4.50 25.68
CA VAL A 72 1.50 -4.51 27.02
C VAL A 72 0.99 -5.90 27.37
N ALA A 73 0.36 -6.62 26.43
CA ALA A 73 -0.07 -8.00 26.64
C ALA A 73 1.10 -8.98 26.87
N ARG A 74 2.28 -8.71 26.29
CA ARG A 74 3.49 -9.50 26.51
C ARG A 74 4.23 -9.11 27.80
N ALA A 75 4.15 -7.85 28.21
CA ALA A 75 4.81 -7.34 29.42
C ALA A 75 3.98 -7.58 30.71
N SER A 76 2.66 -7.75 30.60
CA SER A 76 1.78 -7.95 31.76
C SER A 76 1.72 -9.40 32.26
N GLY A 77 2.33 -10.36 31.55
CA GLY A 77 2.48 -11.75 32.03
C GLY A 77 1.17 -12.40 32.47
N LEU A 78 0.02 -12.01 31.90
CA LEU A 78 -1.27 -12.60 32.22
C LEU A 78 -1.35 -14.00 31.61
N ALA A 79 -0.69 -14.95 32.26
CA ALA A 79 -1.02 -16.35 32.18
C ALA A 79 -2.43 -16.53 32.77
N LEU A 80 -3.43 -16.64 31.91
CA LEU A 80 -4.74 -17.16 32.28
C LEU A 80 -4.57 -18.63 32.65
N THR A 81 -4.33 -18.92 33.93
CA THR A 81 -4.55 -20.26 34.49
C THR A 81 -5.71 -20.18 35.47
N LEU A 82 -6.87 -20.62 34.96
CA LEU A 82 -8.04 -20.97 35.74
C LEU A 82 -7.68 -21.95 36.87
N GLY A 83 -8.29 -21.74 38.03
CA GLY A 83 -8.95 -22.84 38.73
C GLY A 83 -8.22 -23.44 39.93
N GLN A 84 -8.88 -23.24 41.07
CA GLN A 84 -8.81 -23.92 42.38
C GLN A 84 -7.83 -23.35 43.40
#